data_AF-A0A940TM08-F1
#
_entry.id   AF-A0A940TM08-F1
#
_cell.length_a   1.000
_cell.length_b   1.000
_cell.length_c   1.000
_cell.angle_alpha   90.00
_cell.angle_beta   90.00
_cell.angle_gamma   90.00
#
_symmetry.space_group_name_H-M   'P 1'
#
loop_
_entity.id
_entity.type
_entity.pdbx_description
1 polymer ?
#
loop_
_entity_poly.entity_id
_entity_poly.type
_entity_poly.pdbx_seq_one_letter_code
_entity_poly.pdbx_strand_id
1 'polypeptide(L)' 'EVIHVITNDPFGPFGAKEASEGSTCTAAPAVINALHDAAAIWIKELPAKPEKVYWALKEKRNNK' A
#
# COMPACT_ATOMS: atom_id res chain seq x y z
N GLU A 1 -0.07 -13.90 0.62
CA GLU A 1 0.98 -14.79 0.10
C GLU A 1 2.34 -14.19 0.45
N VAL A 2 3.34 -15.02 0.75
CA VAL A 2 4.71 -14.55 1.03
C VAL A 2 5.63 -15.15 -0.02
N ILE A 3 6.41 -14.31 -0.69
CA ILE A 3 7.38 -14.72 -1.71
C ILE A 3 8.76 -14.30 -1.23
N HIS A 4 9.67 -15.26 -1.09
CA HIS A 4 11.06 -14.99 -0.71
C HIS A 4 11.91 -14.72 -1.95
N VAL A 5 12.63 -13.60 -1.94
CA VAL A 5 13.61 -13.25 -2.97
C VAL A 5 14.99 -13.28 -2.35
N ILE A 6 15.75 -14.34 -2.64
CA ILE A 6 17.08 -14.54 -2.05
C ILE A 6 18.11 -13.75 -2.87
N THR A 7 18.76 -12.79 -2.20
CA THR A 7 19.91 -12.07 -2.75
C THR A 7 21.03 -12.08 -1.72
N ASN A 8 22.29 -12.01 -2.18
CA ASN A 8 23.46 -12.03 -1.30
C ASN A 8 23.98 -10.60 -1.07
N ASP A 9 23.89 -10.11 0.16
CA ASP A 9 24.54 -8.84 0.53
C ASP A 9 26.04 -9.07 0.81
N PRO A 10 26.96 -8.44 0.06
CA PRO A 10 28.39 -8.63 0.30
C PRO A 10 28.88 -8.10 1.66
N PHE A 11 28.11 -7.23 2.32
CA PHE A 11 28.45 -6.65 3.62
C PHE A 11 27.60 -7.18 4.78
N GLY A 12 26.52 -7.93 4.48
CA GLY A 12 25.63 -8.51 5.48
C GLY A 12 26.19 -9.80 6.09
N PRO A 13 25.97 -10.08 7.39
CA PRO A 13 26.36 -11.34 8.00
C PRO A 13 25.66 -12.50 7.28
N PHE A 14 26.44 -13.48 6.84
CA PHE A 14 25.95 -14.62 6.04
C PHE A 14 25.19 -14.22 4.76
N GLY A 15 25.39 -13.01 4.24
CA GLY A 15 24.68 -12.51 3.06
C GLY A 15 23.30 -11.91 3.33
N ALA A 16 22.90 -11.77 4.59
CA ALA A 16 21.55 -11.35 4.98
C ALA A 16 21.28 -9.86 4.75
N LYS A 17 19.99 -9.54 4.55
CA LYS A 17 19.43 -8.17 4.47
C LYS A 17 18.28 -8.00 5.45
N GLU A 18 17.91 -6.75 5.70
CA GLU A 18 16.68 -6.37 6.41
C GLU A 18 15.41 -6.91 5.71
N ALA A 19 14.34 -7.16 6.46
CA ALA A 19 13.10 -7.75 5.94
C ALA A 19 11.81 -7.31 6.66
N SER A 20 11.86 -6.33 7.56
CA SER A 20 10.77 -5.98 8.48
C SER A 20 10.05 -4.69 8.10
N GLU A 21 10.80 -3.60 7.95
CA GLU A 21 10.25 -2.27 7.68
C GLU A 21 9.68 -2.20 6.26
N GLY A 22 10.41 -2.75 5.29
CA GLY A 22 9.93 -2.83 3.90
C GLY A 22 8.57 -3.53 3.81
N SER A 23 8.42 -4.66 4.50
CA SER A 23 7.17 -5.44 4.52
C SER A 23 6.02 -4.73 5.25
N THR A 24 6.33 -3.95 6.29
CA THR A 24 5.32 -3.25 7.11
C THR A 24 4.80 -1.99 6.42
N CYS A 25 5.71 -1.21 5.82
CA CYS A 25 5.37 0.08 5.22
C CYS A 25 4.61 -0.04 3.89
N THR A 26 4.69 -1.17 3.18
CA THR A 26 4.10 -1.34 1.84
C THR A 26 2.60 -1.64 1.84
N ALA A 27 2.05 -2.18 2.92
CA ALA A 27 0.65 -2.62 2.95
C ALA A 27 -0.34 -1.46 2.78
N ALA A 28 -0.15 -0.37 3.52
CA ALA A 28 -1.02 0.80 3.46
C ALA A 28 -1.07 1.44 2.05
N PRO A 29 0.05 1.82 1.39
CA PRO A 29 0.01 2.38 0.05
C PRO A 29 -0.51 1.40 -1.01
N ALA A 30 -0.28 0.08 -0.86
CA ALA A 30 -0.84 -0.92 -1.78
C ALA A 30 -2.37 -0.90 -1.80
N VAL A 31 -3.01 -0.83 -0.62
CA VAL A 31 -4.48 -0.72 -0.52
C VAL A 31 -4.98 0.59 -1.13
N ILE A 32 -4.30 1.71 -0.89
CA ILE A 32 -4.70 3.02 -1.44
C ILE A 32 -4.60 3.04 -2.97
N ASN A 33 -3.53 2.48 -3.52
CA ASN A 33 -3.37 2.34 -4.96
C ASN A 33 -4.45 1.45 -5.57
N ALA A 34 -4.85 0.37 -4.90
CA ALA A 34 -5.94 -0.49 -5.36
C ALA A 34 -7.30 0.23 -5.40
N LEU A 35 -7.58 1.12 -4.45
CA LEU A 35 -8.79 1.96 -4.47
C LEU A 35 -8.78 2.93 -5.67
N HIS A 36 -7.61 3.50 -5.98
CA HIS A 36 -7.46 4.36 -7.15
C HIS A 36 -7.60 3.57 -8.46
N ASP A 37 -7.00 2.39 -8.57
CA ASP A 37 -7.13 1.54 -9.74
C ASP A 37 -8.60 1.11 -9.99
N ALA A 38 -9.28 0.63 -8.94
CA ALA A 38 -10.65 0.13 -9.06
C ALA A 38 -11.71 1.22 -9.27
N ALA A 39 -11.50 2.41 -8.68
CA ALA A 39 -12.56 3.42 -8.59
C ALA A 39 -12.10 4.86 -8.87
N ALA A 40 -10.86 5.09 -9.27
CA ALA A 40 -10.24 6.39 -9.51
C ALA A 40 -10.56 7.43 -8.41
N ILE A 41 -10.43 6.99 -7.15
CA ILE A 41 -10.54 7.83 -5.96
C ILE A 41 -9.20 7.83 -5.21
N TRP A 42 -8.93 8.90 -4.46
CA TRP A 42 -7.76 8.99 -3.58
C TRP A 42 -8.20 9.15 -2.13
N ILE A 43 -7.66 8.31 -1.24
CA ILE A 43 -7.80 8.46 0.21
C ILE A 43 -6.46 8.98 0.76
N LYS A 44 -6.45 10.24 1.22
CA LYS A 44 -5.23 10.94 1.64
C LYS A 44 -4.99 10.93 3.15
N GLU A 45 -5.93 10.38 3.91
CA GLU A 45 -5.85 10.30 5.37
C GLU A 45 -6.15 8.87 5.81
N LEU A 46 -5.16 8.22 6.40
CA LEU A 46 -5.28 6.86 6.91
C LEU A 46 -5.94 6.84 8.32
N PRO A 47 -6.58 5.72 8.70
CA PRO A 47 -6.84 4.54 7.89
C PRO A 47 -7.94 4.79 6.84
N ALA A 48 -7.94 4.02 5.75
CA ALA A 48 -8.97 4.05 4.71
C ALA A 48 -10.29 3.42 5.18
N LYS A 49 -10.94 4.06 6.14
CA LYS A 49 -12.22 3.59 6.70
C LYS A 49 -13.33 3.60 5.63
N PRO A 50 -14.34 2.72 5.72
CA PRO A 50 -15.45 2.67 4.77
C PRO A 50 -16.15 4.01 4.55
N GLU A 51 -16.28 4.85 5.58
CA GLU A 51 -16.91 6.17 5.47
C GLU A 51 -16.10 7.09 4.55
N LYS A 52 -14.76 7.09 4.68
CA LYS A 52 -13.88 7.89 3.82
C LYS A 52 -13.98 7.44 2.35
N VAL A 53 -14.08 6.12 2.13
CA VAL A 53 -14.30 5.56 0.78
C VAL A 53 -15.65 5.98 0.21
N TYR A 54 -16.72 5.89 1.02
CA TYR A 54 -18.06 6.32 0.61
C TYR A 54 -18.10 7.79 0.21
N TRP A 55 -17.52 8.68 1.02
CA TRP A 55 -17.50 10.11 0.72
C TRP A 55 -16.68 10.41 -0.53
N ALA A 56 -15.51 9.80 -0.70
CA ALA A 56 -14.69 9.96 -1.90
C ALA A 56 -15.42 9.51 -3.19
N LEU A 57 -16.16 8.40 -3.14
CA LEU A 57 -16.99 7.95 -4.27
C LEU A 57 -18.14 8.93 -4.57
N LYS A 58 -18.78 9.48 -3.52
CA LYS A 58 -19.87 10.44 -3.65
C LYS A 58 -19.38 11.77 -4.25
N GLU A 59 -18.24 12.28 -3.78
CA GLU A 59 -17.59 13.47 -4.32
C GLU A 59 -17.21 13.27 -5.80
N LYS A 60 -16.59 12.14 -6.14
CA LYS A 60 -16.27 11.81 -7.54
C LYS A 60 -17.51 11.81 -8.43
N ARG A 61 -18.64 11.28 -7.95
CA ARG A 61 -19.90 11.25 -8.70
C ARG A 61 -20.47 12.66 -8.90
N ASN A 62 -20.35 13.54 -7.91
CA ASN A 62 -20.87 14.90 -7.97
C ASN A 62 -19.98 15.86 -8.79
N ASN A 63 -18.69 15.56 -8.94
CA ASN A 63 -17.73 16.32 -9.73
C ASN A 63 -17.68 15.89 -11.22
N LYS A 64 -18.58 15.00 -11.65
CA LYS A 64 -18.87 14.72 -13.06
C LYS A 64 -19.96 15.66 -13.55
#